data_AF-A0A829NC94-F1
#
_entry.id   AF-A0A829NC94-F1
#
_cell.length_a   1.000
_cell.length_b   1.000
_cell.length_c   1.000
_cell.angle_alpha   90.00
_cell.angle_beta   90.00
_cell.angle_gamma   90.00
#
_symmetry.space_group_name_H-M   'P 1'
#
loop_
_entity.id
_entity.type
_entity.pdbx_description
1 polymer ?
#
loop_
_entity_poly.entity_id
_entity_poly.type
_entity_poly.pdbx_seq_one_letter_code
_entity_poly.pdbx_strand_id
1 'polypeptide(L)'
;MSRLPENELSRQAQVSLNPVTNGPLVDENLETDVEGIFACGNVLHVHDLVDFVSEEATRAGKAAAEYAQRAVQKTEHSVTETFVRIQSEGGVRYTVPSQIHRKQEKGLNIRFRVNKVFGACKVQVYLNGELALEKKKKSAAPGEMEQILIPENVFEKVAEIKEIRLQMEEL
;
A
#
# COMPACT_ATOMS: atom_id res chain seq x y z
N MET A 1 0.54 23.37 15.14
CA MET A 1 -0.55 23.26 14.14
C MET A 1 -0.86 21.78 13.94
N SER A 2 -2.12 21.40 14.07
CA SER A 2 -2.61 20.02 14.06
C SER A 2 -2.21 19.27 12.78
N ARG A 3 -1.62 18.08 12.91
CA ARG A 3 -1.34 17.12 11.82
C ARG A 3 -2.35 15.97 11.88
N LEU A 4 -3.63 16.29 11.81
CA LEU A 4 -4.67 15.29 11.65
C LEU A 4 -5.15 15.33 10.19
N PRO A 5 -5.31 14.18 9.52
CA PRO A 5 -5.83 14.15 8.17
C PRO A 5 -7.28 14.64 8.16
N GLU A 6 -7.54 15.75 7.46
CA GLU A 6 -8.88 16.30 7.24
C GLU A 6 -9.55 15.53 6.10
N ASN A 7 -10.19 14.40 6.43
CA ASN A 7 -10.81 13.48 5.46
C ASN A 7 -12.29 13.78 5.20
N GLU A 8 -12.70 15.04 5.31
CA GLU A 8 -14.10 15.46 5.14
C GLU A 8 -14.56 15.29 3.68
N LEU A 9 -13.68 15.54 2.71
CA LEU A 9 -13.93 15.28 1.28
C LEU A 9 -13.99 13.77 0.97
N SER A 10 -13.13 12.95 1.57
CA SER A 10 -13.13 11.49 1.38
C SER A 10 -14.41 10.83 1.92
N ARG A 11 -14.97 11.35 3.02
CA ARG A 11 -16.28 10.90 3.53
C ARG A 11 -17.43 11.28 2.60
N GLN A 12 -17.39 12.47 2.02
CA GLN A 12 -18.41 12.92 1.07
C GLN A 12 -18.34 12.15 -0.26
N ALA A 13 -17.15 11.71 -0.66
CA ALA A 13 -16.93 10.86 -1.82
C ALA A 13 -17.22 9.35 -1.57
N GLN A 14 -17.72 8.98 -0.38
CA GLN A 14 -18.04 7.59 0.01
C GLN A 14 -16.86 6.61 -0.05
N VAL A 15 -15.64 7.12 0.10
CA VAL A 15 -14.42 6.31 0.05
C VAL A 15 -14.25 5.52 1.34
N SER A 16 -13.93 4.23 1.24
CA SER A 16 -13.63 3.42 2.42
C SER A 16 -12.38 3.93 3.12
N LEU A 17 -12.49 4.21 4.42
CA LEU A 17 -11.39 4.72 5.22
C LEU A 17 -10.73 3.59 6.03
N ASN A 18 -9.41 3.64 6.13
CA ASN A 18 -8.65 2.83 7.07
C ASN A 18 -8.97 3.31 8.49
N PRO A 19 -9.52 2.46 9.38
CA PRO A 19 -9.93 2.88 10.73
C PRO A 19 -8.76 3.29 11.62
N VAL A 20 -7.52 2.97 11.22
CA VAL A 20 -6.29 3.25 11.98
C VAL A 20 -5.65 4.57 11.57
N THR A 21 -5.59 4.87 10.27
CA THR A 21 -5.01 6.13 9.75
C THR A 21 -6.07 7.22 9.53
N ASN A 22 -7.35 6.85 9.55
CA ASN A 22 -8.50 7.61 9.07
C ASN A 22 -8.45 7.99 7.58
N GLY A 23 -7.35 7.74 6.85
CA GLY A 23 -7.21 8.01 5.42
C GLY A 23 -7.86 6.95 4.53
N PRO A 24 -8.04 7.22 3.24
CA PRO A 24 -8.66 6.27 2.31
C PRO A 24 -7.83 4.99 2.15
N LEU A 25 -8.53 3.86 2.03
CA LEU A 25 -7.93 2.60 1.61
C LEU A 25 -7.57 2.71 0.14
N VAL A 26 -6.34 2.30 -0.20
CA VAL A 26 -5.86 2.34 -1.58
C VAL A 26 -5.20 1.03 -2.02
N ASP A 27 -5.21 0.82 -3.33
CA ASP A 27 -4.45 -0.19 -4.06
C ASP A 27 -2.99 0.24 -4.35
N GLU A 28 -2.21 -0.56 -5.09
CA GLU A 28 -0.83 -0.23 -5.47
C GLU A 28 -0.68 1.02 -6.34
N ASN A 29 -1.72 1.38 -7.08
CA ASN A 29 -1.79 2.57 -7.93
C ASN A 29 -2.16 3.81 -7.13
N LEU A 30 -2.45 3.63 -5.84
CA LEU A 30 -2.99 4.64 -4.93
C LEU A 30 -4.45 5.04 -5.27
N GLU A 31 -5.15 4.18 -6.00
CA GLU A 31 -6.57 4.32 -6.29
C GLU A 31 -7.40 3.80 -5.11
N THR A 32 -8.48 4.49 -4.82
CA THR A 32 -9.40 4.13 -3.75
C THR A 32 -10.44 3.10 -4.21
N ASP A 33 -11.35 2.70 -3.34
CA ASP A 33 -12.48 1.82 -3.70
C ASP A 33 -13.55 2.52 -4.58
N VAL A 34 -13.40 3.82 -4.80
CA VAL A 34 -14.22 4.59 -5.75
C VAL A 34 -13.39 4.82 -7.02
N GLU A 35 -13.87 4.23 -8.13
CA GLU A 35 -13.21 4.28 -9.44
C GLU A 35 -12.92 5.72 -9.86
N GLY A 36 -11.68 5.98 -10.28
CA GLY A 36 -11.19 7.29 -10.70
C GLY A 36 -10.78 8.23 -9.57
N ILE A 37 -10.91 7.83 -8.31
CA ILE A 37 -10.44 8.61 -7.15
C ILE A 37 -9.12 8.04 -6.65
N PHE A 38 -8.05 8.83 -6.78
CA PHE A 38 -6.71 8.52 -6.29
C PHE A 38 -6.39 9.37 -5.07
N ALA A 39 -5.70 8.79 -4.09
CA ALA A 39 -5.24 9.49 -2.92
C ALA A 39 -3.70 9.49 -2.86
N CYS A 40 -3.08 10.55 -2.38
CA CYS A 40 -1.64 10.56 -2.08
C CYS A 40 -1.33 11.54 -0.93
N GLY A 41 -0.17 11.40 -0.27
CA GLY A 41 0.29 12.38 0.72
C GLY A 41 -0.48 12.35 2.05
N ASN A 42 -0.52 13.48 2.77
CA ASN A 42 -1.02 13.55 4.15
C ASN A 42 -2.51 13.18 4.35
N VAL A 43 -3.28 13.06 3.26
CA VAL A 43 -4.67 12.57 3.27
C VAL A 43 -4.74 11.05 3.45
N LEU A 44 -3.71 10.30 3.04
CA LEU A 44 -3.60 8.84 3.18
C LEU A 44 -3.15 8.39 4.57
N HIS A 45 -2.09 9.05 5.05
CA HIS A 45 -1.54 8.91 6.39
C HIS A 45 -0.58 10.09 6.67
N VAL A 46 -0.27 10.33 7.95
CA VAL A 46 0.74 11.33 8.31
C VAL A 46 2.09 10.91 7.74
N HIS A 47 2.69 11.78 6.92
CA HIS A 47 4.02 11.60 6.36
C HIS A 47 5.07 12.30 7.26
N ASP A 48 6.11 11.58 7.65
CA ASP A 48 7.19 12.14 8.48
C ASP A 48 8.30 12.81 7.65
N LEU A 49 8.45 12.45 6.37
CA LEU A 49 9.46 12.97 5.45
C LEU A 49 8.81 13.55 4.20
N VAL A 50 9.20 14.77 3.83
CA VAL A 50 8.66 15.54 2.69
C VAL A 50 8.94 14.84 1.35
N ASP A 51 10.04 14.09 1.25
CA ASP A 51 10.46 13.41 0.01
C ASP A 51 9.48 12.32 -0.45
N PHE A 52 8.80 11.65 0.49
CA PHE A 52 7.84 10.60 0.17
C PHE A 52 6.53 11.12 -0.43
N VAL A 53 6.20 12.39 -0.17
CA VAL A 53 5.01 13.05 -0.72
C VAL A 53 5.17 13.27 -2.23
N SER A 54 6.36 13.65 -2.68
CA SER A 54 6.64 13.89 -4.10
C SER A 54 6.63 12.60 -4.93
N GLU A 55 7.16 11.50 -4.36
CA GLU A 55 7.18 10.19 -5.04
C GLU A 55 5.76 9.61 -5.18
N GLU A 56 4.94 9.68 -4.13
CA GLU A 56 3.53 9.24 -4.19
C GLU A 56 2.70 10.10 -5.13
N ALA A 57 2.85 11.43 -5.08
CA ALA A 57 2.16 12.33 -6.00
C ALA A 57 2.52 12.06 -7.47
N THR A 58 3.79 11.74 -7.75
CA THR A 58 4.22 11.36 -9.11
C THR A 58 3.59 10.04 -9.56
N ARG A 59 3.53 9.04 -8.66
CA ARG A 59 2.92 7.74 -8.97
C ARG A 59 1.41 7.85 -9.19
N ALA A 60 0.71 8.56 -8.31
CA ALA A 60 -0.73 8.82 -8.42
C ALA A 60 -1.05 9.62 -9.70
N GLY A 61 -0.26 10.64 -10.02
CA GLY A 61 -0.43 11.42 -11.25
C GLY A 61 -0.24 10.57 -12.51
N LYS A 62 0.74 9.67 -12.51
CA LYS A 62 0.96 8.73 -13.63
C LYS A 62 -0.20 7.74 -13.77
N ALA A 63 -0.65 7.15 -12.66
CA ALA A 63 -1.78 6.22 -12.64
C ALA A 63 -3.08 6.89 -13.14
N ALA A 64 -3.38 8.10 -12.65
CA ALA A 64 -4.53 8.88 -13.10
C ALA A 64 -4.46 9.23 -14.59
N ALA A 65 -3.28 9.57 -15.11
CA ALA A 65 -3.10 9.84 -16.54
C ALA A 65 -3.29 8.58 -17.40
N GLU A 66 -2.78 7.43 -16.96
CA GLU A 66 -2.99 6.14 -17.63
C GLU A 66 -4.48 5.72 -17.60
N TYR A 67 -5.17 5.94 -16.48
CA TYR A 67 -6.61 5.73 -16.34
C TYR A 67 -7.39 6.63 -17.31
N ALA A 68 -7.10 7.93 -17.33
CA ALA A 68 -7.77 8.88 -18.22
C ALA A 68 -7.58 8.53 -19.71
N GLN A 69 -6.38 8.08 -20.11
CA GLN A 69 -6.12 7.63 -21.47
C GLN A 69 -6.92 6.36 -21.84
N ARG A 70 -7.04 5.40 -20.91
CA ARG A 70 -7.88 4.20 -21.10
C ARG A 70 -9.38 4.54 -21.09
N ALA A 71 -9.82 5.50 -20.28
CA ALA A 71 -11.21 5.95 -20.21
C ALA A 71 -11.66 6.64 -21.51
N VAL A 72 -10.75 7.37 -22.18
CA VAL A 72 -11.01 7.96 -23.51
C VAL A 72 -11.12 6.88 -24.61
N GLN A 73 -10.67 5.65 -24.34
CA GLN A 73 -10.61 4.54 -25.32
C GLN A 73 -11.57 3.38 -25.03
N LYS A 74 -12.32 3.37 -23.91
CA LYS A 74 -13.17 2.23 -23.56
C LYS A 74 -14.52 2.23 -24.30
N THR A 75 -14.49 1.53 -25.43
CA THR A 75 -15.45 0.46 -25.71
C THR A 75 -15.39 -0.55 -24.56
N GLU A 76 -16.56 -0.95 -24.08
CA GLU A 76 -16.84 -1.92 -23.01
C GLU A 76 -15.83 -3.06 -22.90
N HIS A 77 -14.93 -3.04 -21.90
CA HIS A 77 -14.30 -4.24 -21.33
C HIS A 77 -14.14 -3.98 -19.82
N SER A 78 -15.17 -4.36 -19.07
CA SER A 78 -15.10 -4.50 -17.61
C SER A 78 -14.35 -5.80 -17.33
N VAL A 79 -13.02 -5.73 -17.33
CA VAL A 79 -12.22 -6.75 -16.65
C VAL A 79 -12.47 -6.51 -15.17
N THR A 80 -13.14 -7.44 -14.49
CA THR A 80 -13.29 -7.36 -13.04
C THR A 80 -11.89 -7.46 -12.43
N GLU A 81 -11.30 -6.32 -12.08
CA GLU A 81 -9.99 -6.27 -11.44
C GLU A 81 -10.11 -6.92 -10.07
N THR A 82 -9.45 -8.07 -9.91
CA THR A 82 -9.48 -8.82 -8.65
C THR A 82 -8.33 -8.35 -7.77
N PHE A 83 -8.67 -7.91 -6.56
CA PHE A 83 -7.73 -7.46 -5.54
C PHE A 83 -7.53 -8.50 -4.43
N VAL A 84 -6.40 -8.41 -3.74
CA VAL A 84 -6.08 -9.15 -2.52
C VAL A 84 -5.58 -8.18 -1.45
N ARG A 85 -6.12 -8.27 -0.24
CA ARG A 85 -5.71 -7.43 0.89
C ARG A 85 -4.35 -7.88 1.44
N ILE A 86 -3.51 -6.91 1.80
CA ILE A 86 -2.26 -7.17 2.49
C ILE A 86 -2.55 -7.40 3.97
N GLN A 87 -2.39 -8.64 4.41
CA GLN A 87 -2.54 -9.02 5.81
C GLN A 87 -1.33 -8.53 6.60
N SER A 88 -1.58 -7.88 7.73
CA SER A 88 -0.54 -7.34 8.61
C SER A 88 -0.45 -8.17 9.89
N GLU A 89 0.72 -8.75 10.17
CA GLU A 89 0.96 -9.61 11.33
C GLU A 89 2.25 -9.23 12.08
N GLY A 90 2.46 -9.82 13.26
CA GLY A 90 3.71 -9.67 14.00
C GLY A 90 4.03 -8.24 14.48
N GLY A 91 3.01 -7.39 14.56
CA GLY A 91 3.13 -5.99 14.99
C GLY A 91 3.40 -4.99 13.87
N VAL A 92 3.21 -5.41 12.62
CA VAL A 92 2.81 -4.49 11.55
C VAL A 92 1.42 -3.96 11.90
N ARG A 93 1.27 -2.63 11.98
CA ARG A 93 0.03 -1.93 12.33
C ARG A 93 -0.89 -1.72 11.13
N TYR A 94 -0.31 -1.33 10.00
CA TYR A 94 -0.98 -1.15 8.72
C TYR A 94 0.05 -1.06 7.60
N THR A 95 -0.40 -1.26 6.36
CA THR A 95 0.41 -1.16 5.14
C THR A 95 -0.19 -0.15 4.17
N VAL A 96 0.67 0.38 3.30
CA VAL A 96 0.34 1.19 2.14
C VAL A 96 1.17 0.65 0.96
N PRO A 97 0.53 0.09 -0.07
CA PRO A 97 -0.92 -0.03 -0.24
C PRO A 97 -1.56 -1.00 0.76
N SER A 98 -2.89 -0.97 0.84
CA SER A 98 -3.68 -1.86 1.72
C SER A 98 -4.13 -3.14 1.01
N GLN A 99 -4.15 -3.11 -0.32
CA GLN A 99 -4.47 -4.22 -1.20
C GLN A 99 -3.66 -4.09 -2.48
N ILE A 100 -3.53 -5.18 -3.22
CA ILE A 100 -2.92 -5.19 -4.55
C ILE A 100 -3.73 -6.01 -5.53
N HIS A 101 -3.53 -5.80 -6.82
CA HIS A 101 -4.07 -6.68 -7.83
C HIS A 101 -3.51 -8.10 -7.68
N ARG A 102 -4.35 -9.11 -7.93
CA ARG A 102 -3.93 -10.52 -7.91
C ARG A 102 -2.92 -10.87 -9.00
N LYS A 103 -2.94 -10.12 -10.10
CA LYS A 103 -1.97 -10.20 -11.20
C LYS A 103 -0.99 -9.04 -11.11
N GLN A 104 -0.31 -8.92 -9.97
CA GLN A 104 0.80 -7.99 -9.84
C GLN A 104 1.99 -8.54 -10.62
N GLU A 105 2.57 -7.73 -11.49
CA GLU A 105 3.78 -8.06 -12.26
C GLU A 105 4.93 -7.09 -11.96
N LYS A 106 4.59 -5.85 -11.55
CA LYS A 106 5.55 -4.79 -11.29
C LYS A 106 6.07 -4.83 -9.86
N GLY A 107 7.26 -4.26 -9.67
CA GLY A 107 7.88 -4.15 -8.36
C GLY A 107 7.03 -3.27 -7.47
N LEU A 108 6.83 -3.70 -6.23
CA LEU A 108 5.94 -3.04 -5.28
C LEU A 108 6.70 -2.60 -4.04
N ASN A 109 6.68 -1.30 -3.77
CA ASN A 109 7.13 -0.78 -2.50
C ASN A 109 5.95 -0.76 -1.52
N ILE A 110 6.00 -1.64 -0.52
CA ILE A 110 5.04 -1.65 0.58
C ILE A 110 5.64 -0.84 1.73
N ARG A 111 5.01 0.29 2.02
CA ARG A 111 5.28 1.08 3.22
C ARG A 111 4.40 0.56 4.34
N PHE A 112 4.91 0.53 5.56
CA PHE A 112 4.15 0.06 6.71
C PHE A 112 4.59 0.76 7.99
N ARG A 113 3.73 0.75 8.99
CA ARG A 113 4.07 1.26 10.32
C ARG A 113 3.94 0.12 11.33
N VAL A 114 4.76 0.15 12.36
CA VAL A 114 4.76 -0.87 13.42
C VAL A 114 3.97 -0.38 14.63
N ASN A 115 3.48 -1.28 15.46
CA ASN A 115 2.62 -0.96 16.60
C ASN A 115 3.37 -0.77 17.93
N LYS A 116 4.63 -1.22 18.01
CA LYS A 116 5.52 -1.07 19.17
C LYS A 116 6.96 -0.85 18.71
N VAL A 117 7.85 -0.53 19.64
CA VAL A 117 9.30 -0.50 19.36
C VAL A 117 9.80 -1.93 19.28
N PHE A 118 10.59 -2.21 18.25
CA PHE A 118 11.28 -3.47 18.02
C PHE A 118 12.79 -3.26 18.12
N GLY A 119 13.47 -4.20 18.78
CA GLY A 119 14.93 -4.32 18.74
C GLY A 119 15.41 -4.92 17.41
N ALA A 120 16.45 -5.76 17.47
CA ALA A 120 16.85 -6.54 16.29
C ALA A 120 15.62 -7.33 15.80
N CYS A 121 15.27 -7.15 14.54
CA CYS A 121 14.02 -7.68 13.98
C CYS A 121 14.21 -8.08 12.52
N LYS A 122 13.23 -8.79 11.98
CA LYS A 122 13.13 -9.14 10.56
C LYS A 122 11.74 -8.80 10.05
N VAL A 123 11.69 -8.29 8.83
CA VAL A 123 10.49 -8.04 8.05
C VAL A 123 10.37 -9.19 7.05
N GLN A 124 9.22 -9.84 7.01
CA GLN A 124 8.96 -10.99 6.16
C GLN A 124 7.72 -10.73 5.29
N VAL A 125 7.83 -11.07 4.00
CA VAL A 125 6.72 -11.04 3.05
C VAL A 125 6.41 -12.48 2.68
N TYR A 126 5.16 -12.87 2.87
CA TYR A 126 4.63 -14.15 2.43
C TYR A 126 3.70 -13.94 1.24
N LEU A 127 3.86 -14.76 0.21
CA LEU A 127 2.94 -14.85 -0.92
C LEU A 127 2.38 -16.26 -0.96
N ASN A 128 1.06 -16.41 -0.95
CA ASN A 128 0.36 -17.70 -0.96
C ASN A 128 0.86 -18.68 0.13
N GLY A 129 1.23 -18.15 1.31
CA GLY A 129 1.76 -18.91 2.43
C GLY A 129 3.27 -19.19 2.38
N GLU A 130 3.96 -18.92 1.27
CA GLU A 130 5.40 -19.13 1.12
C GLU A 130 6.19 -17.85 1.42
N LEU A 131 7.33 -18.00 2.11
CA LEU A 131 8.22 -16.87 2.39
C LEU A 131 8.86 -16.38 1.08
N ALA A 132 8.40 -15.22 0.60
CA ALA A 132 8.88 -14.62 -0.63
C ALA A 132 10.13 -13.76 -0.39
N LEU A 133 10.15 -13.00 0.71
CA LEU A 133 11.25 -12.12 1.08
C LEU A 133 11.43 -12.04 2.59
N GLU A 134 12.68 -11.89 3.01
CA GLU A 134 13.05 -11.56 4.38
C GLU A 134 14.11 -10.47 4.39
N LYS A 135 13.95 -9.49 5.28
CA LYS A 135 14.94 -8.43 5.49
C LYS A 135 15.16 -8.19 6.98
N LYS A 136 16.40 -8.36 7.43
CA LYS A 136 16.80 -8.06 8.82
C LYS A 136 17.00 -6.56 9.03
N LYS A 137 16.64 -6.09 10.22
CA LYS A 137 16.77 -4.71 10.68
C LYS A 137 17.28 -4.68 12.11
N LYS A 138 17.95 -3.58 12.46
CA LYS A 138 18.49 -3.35 13.80
C LYS A 138 17.41 -2.91 14.80
N SER A 139 16.45 -2.15 14.32
CA SER A 139 15.31 -1.63 15.09
C SER A 139 14.23 -1.13 14.15
N ALA A 140 13.02 -1.00 14.68
CA ALA A 140 11.91 -0.32 14.05
C ALA A 140 11.03 0.30 15.15
N ALA A 141 10.52 1.51 14.92
CA ALA A 141 9.76 2.25 15.90
C ALA A 141 8.41 2.71 15.34
N PRO A 142 7.34 2.79 16.15
CA PRO A 142 6.03 3.23 15.67
C PRO A 142 6.01 4.66 15.17
N GLY A 143 7.00 5.47 15.56
CA GLY A 143 7.17 6.85 15.12
C GLY A 143 7.71 6.97 13.69
N GLU A 144 8.29 5.92 13.14
CA GLU A 144 8.93 5.93 11.82
C GLU A 144 8.14 5.09 10.81
N MET A 145 8.18 5.51 9.55
CA MET A 145 7.58 4.74 8.46
C MET A 145 8.61 3.74 7.91
N GLU A 146 8.20 2.49 7.85
CA GLU A 146 9.00 1.39 7.32
C GLU A 146 8.67 1.09 5.87
N GLN A 147 9.61 0.47 5.15
CA GLN A 147 9.39 0.07 3.75
C GLN A 147 10.08 -1.24 3.40
N ILE A 148 9.43 -2.02 2.54
CA ILE A 148 9.98 -3.19 1.89
C ILE A 148 9.63 -3.18 0.40
N LEU A 149 10.65 -3.35 -0.44
CA LEU A 149 10.49 -3.49 -1.88
C LEU A 149 10.36 -4.97 -2.22
N ILE A 150 9.22 -5.34 -2.80
CA ILE A 150 9.03 -6.62 -3.48
C ILE A 150 9.44 -6.43 -4.95
N PRO A 151 10.57 -7.00 -5.40
CA PRO A 151 11.01 -6.85 -6.77
C PRO A 151 10.15 -7.67 -7.75
N GLU A 152 10.15 -7.27 -9.02
CA GLU A 152 9.36 -7.86 -10.11
C GLU A 152 9.55 -9.38 -10.22
N ASN A 153 10.80 -9.83 -10.13
CA ASN A 153 11.16 -11.24 -10.21
C ASN A 153 10.59 -12.12 -9.08
N VAL A 154 10.07 -11.53 -8.00
CA VAL A 154 9.34 -12.27 -6.96
C VAL A 154 7.89 -12.49 -7.39
N PHE A 155 7.27 -11.49 -8.01
CA PHE A 155 5.92 -11.61 -8.54
C PHE A 155 5.85 -12.49 -9.78
N GLU A 156 6.84 -12.44 -10.67
CA GLU A 156 6.92 -13.30 -11.87
C GLU A 156 6.88 -14.80 -11.55
N LYS A 157 7.32 -15.18 -10.34
CA LYS A 157 7.30 -16.59 -9.88
C LYS A 157 5.90 -17.04 -9.44
N VAL A 158 4.94 -16.12 -9.32
CA VAL A 158 3.60 -16.37 -8.80
C VAL A 158 2.57 -15.96 -9.86
N ALA A 159 1.94 -16.94 -10.50
CA ALA A 159 0.96 -16.69 -11.55
C ALA A 159 -0.30 -15.94 -11.06
N GLU A 160 -0.71 -16.15 -9.81
CA GLU A 160 -1.81 -15.45 -9.17
C GLU A 160 -1.57 -15.33 -7.66
N ILE A 161 -1.70 -14.12 -7.12
CA ILE A 161 -1.60 -13.85 -5.69
C ILE A 161 -2.98 -14.02 -5.05
N LYS A 162 -3.14 -15.11 -4.30
CA LYS A 162 -4.36 -15.40 -3.52
C LYS A 162 -4.28 -14.83 -2.12
N GLU A 163 -3.08 -14.78 -1.57
CA GLU A 163 -2.79 -14.25 -0.24
C GLU A 163 -1.46 -13.50 -0.26
N ILE A 164 -1.41 -12.34 0.38
CA ILE A 164 -0.18 -11.63 0.68
C ILE A 164 -0.21 -11.19 2.14
N ARG A 165 0.88 -11.47 2.84
CA ARG A 165 1.03 -11.17 4.26
C ARG A 165 2.38 -10.51 4.53
N LEU A 166 2.34 -9.40 5.24
CA LEU A 166 3.51 -8.70 5.76
C LEU A 166 3.59 -8.92 7.27
N GLN A 167 4.71 -9.47 7.71
CA GLN A 167 4.97 -9.77 9.11
C GLN A 167 6.25 -9.09 9.58
N MET A 168 6.27 -8.67 10.85
CA MET A 168 7.51 -8.32 11.52
C MET A 168 7.73 -9.21 12.75
N GLU A 169 8.97 -9.58 13.03
CA GLU A 169 9.31 -10.45 14.16
C GLU A 169 10.62 -10.00 14.80
N GLU A 170 10.73 -10.06 16.13
CA GLU A 170 12.01 -9.83 16.81
C GLU A 170 12.95 -11.03 16.57
N LEU A 171 14.26 -10.75 16.54
CA LEU A 171 15.33 -11.73 16.35
C LEU A 171 15.84 -12.28 17.68
#